data_AF-A0A351TC28-F1
#
_entry.id   AF-A0A351TC28-F1
#
_cell.length_a   1.000
_cell.length_b   1.000
_cell.length_c   1.000
_cell.angle_alpha   90.00
_cell.angle_beta   90.00
_cell.angle_gamma   90.00
#
_symmetry.space_group_name_H-M   'P 1'
#
loop_
_entity.id
_entity.type
_entity.pdbx_description
1 polymer ?
#
loop_
_entity_poly.entity_id
_entity_poly.type
_entity_poly.pdbx_seq_one_letter_code
_entity_poly.pdbx_strand_id
1 'polypeptide(L)'
;MKLESEELNNVLGYGLTPGSLILLSGEPGIGKSTLALQIACWYSKENQTALYVSGEENIYQISDRAKRLNIKNENVRIFNSNDFEDILATLEKENSSLIIIDSISVIYSNVIGTTSGSINQIRYITETLMEFSKRTKKSVILI
;
A
#
# COMPACT_ATOMS: atom_id res chain seq x y z
N MET A 1 6.31 11.37 -9.08
CA MET A 1 7.09 11.91 -7.96
C MET A 1 8.36 11.09 -7.80
N LYS A 2 9.52 11.72 -7.66
CA LYS A 2 10.78 11.01 -7.44
C LYS A 2 10.92 10.61 -5.96
N LEU A 3 11.40 9.39 -5.73
CA LEU A 3 11.79 8.86 -4.43
C LEU A 3 13.28 9.13 -4.17
N GLU A 4 13.77 8.91 -2.95
CA GLU A 4 15.19 9.07 -2.63
C GLU A 4 16.09 8.05 -3.34
N SER A 5 15.59 6.83 -3.59
CA SER A 5 16.34 5.80 -4.31
C SER A 5 16.28 6.02 -5.82
N GLU A 6 17.45 6.28 -6.43
CA GLU A 6 17.59 6.42 -7.88
C GLU A 6 17.28 5.11 -8.63
N GLU A 7 17.75 3.97 -8.12
CA GLU A 7 17.47 2.66 -8.72
C GLU A 7 15.97 2.37 -8.78
N LEU A 8 15.26 2.62 -7.67
CA LEU A 8 13.82 2.42 -7.63
C LEU A 8 13.09 3.38 -8.56
N ASN A 9 13.53 4.64 -8.65
CA ASN A 9 12.98 5.57 -9.64
C ASN A 9 13.15 5.05 -11.07
N ASN A 10 14.31 4.49 -11.40
CA ASN A 10 14.56 3.92 -12.73
C ASN A 10 13.63 2.74 -13.04
N VAL A 11 13.42 1.85 -12.08
CA VAL A 11 12.46 0.73 -12.21
C VAL A 11 11.03 1.22 -12.38
N LEU A 12 10.64 2.28 -11.69
CA LEU A 12 9.29 2.85 -11.74
C LEU A 12 9.04 3.79 -12.94
N GLY A 13 10.04 3.99 -13.82
CA GLY A 13 9.90 4.93 -14.95
C GLY A 13 10.04 6.39 -14.54
N TYR A 14 11.07 6.70 -13.75
CA TYR A 14 11.43 8.00 -13.17
C TYR A 14 10.59 8.45 -11.95
N GLY A 15 9.95 7.49 -11.27
CA GLY A 15 9.30 7.67 -9.97
C GLY A 15 7.84 7.22 -9.94
N LEU A 16 7.14 7.51 -8.85
CA LEU A 16 5.73 7.12 -8.67
C LEU A 16 4.82 7.92 -9.61
N THR A 17 3.95 7.21 -10.32
CA THR A 17 3.01 7.79 -11.29
C THR A 17 1.62 7.94 -10.66
N PRO A 18 1.00 9.13 -10.69
CA PRO A 18 -0.36 9.32 -10.19
C PRO A 18 -1.37 8.41 -10.89
N GLY A 19 -2.22 7.75 -10.11
CA GLY A 19 -3.23 6.82 -10.61
C GLY A 19 -2.68 5.51 -11.17
N SER A 20 -1.46 5.14 -10.77
CA SER A 20 -0.88 3.84 -11.07
C SER A 20 -1.24 2.81 -10.00
N LEU A 21 -1.26 1.55 -10.40
CA LEU A 21 -1.24 0.41 -9.49
C LEU A 21 0.03 -0.39 -9.75
N ILE A 22 0.83 -0.57 -8.72
CA ILE A 22 2.17 -1.18 -8.77
C ILE A 22 2.13 -2.46 -7.94
N LEU A 23 2.53 -3.59 -8.52
CA LEU A 23 2.66 -4.85 -7.80
C LEU A 23 4.11 -5.06 -7.37
N LEU A 24 4.33 -5.18 -6.06
CA LEU A 24 5.62 -5.53 -5.46
C LEU A 24 5.60 -7.00 -5.05
N SER A 25 6.04 -7.88 -5.95
CA SER A 25 6.08 -9.32 -5.73
C SER A 25 7.49 -9.83 -5.44
N GLY A 26 7.58 -10.97 -4.75
CA GLY A 26 8.84 -11.60 -4.36
C GLY A 26 8.63 -12.66 -3.26
N GLU A 27 9.67 -13.42 -2.96
CA GLU A 27 9.62 -14.48 -1.94
C GLU A 27 9.26 -13.93 -0.54
N PRO A 28 8.57 -14.71 0.32
CA PRO A 28 8.40 -14.36 1.73
C PRO A 28 9.75 -14.06 2.40
N GLY A 29 9.82 -13.00 3.19
CA GLY A 29 11.05 -12.62 3.92
C GLY A 29 12.11 -11.84 3.11
N ILE A 30 11.94 -11.65 1.79
CA ILE A 30 12.90 -10.89 0.96
C ILE A 30 12.93 -9.37 1.27
N GLY A 31 11.98 -8.88 2.08
CA GLY A 31 11.92 -7.48 2.52
C GLY A 31 10.91 -6.60 1.79
N LYS A 32 9.88 -7.15 1.14
CA LYS A 32 8.81 -6.37 0.45
C LYS A 32 8.17 -5.32 1.36
N SER A 33 7.72 -5.74 2.54
CA SER A 33 7.10 -4.87 3.53
C SER A 33 8.07 -3.82 4.08
N THR A 34 9.35 -4.16 4.21
CA THR A 34 10.41 -3.22 4.59
C THR A 34 10.60 -2.16 3.51
N LEU A 35 10.71 -2.57 2.24
CA LEU A 35 10.84 -1.66 1.11
C LEU A 35 9.61 -0.76 0.97
N ALA A 36 8.40 -1.30 1.13
CA ALA A 36 7.18 -0.50 1.05
C ALA A 36 7.09 0.54 2.18
N LEU A 37 7.47 0.19 3.41
CA LEU A 37 7.59 1.17 4.49
C LEU A 37 8.65 2.24 4.19
N GLN A 38 9.79 1.88 3.60
CA GLN A 38 10.80 2.85 3.17
C GLN A 38 10.26 3.79 2.10
N ILE A 39 9.51 3.27 1.11
CA ILE A 39 8.86 4.08 0.09
C ILE A 39 7.86 5.06 0.72
N ALA A 40 7.03 4.59 1.67
CA ALA A 40 6.12 5.45 2.42
C ALA A 40 6.87 6.58 3.14
N CYS A 41 8.01 6.26 3.76
CA CYS A 41 8.86 7.23 4.42
C CYS A 41 9.40 8.28 3.45
N TRP A 42 10.01 7.86 2.34
CA TRP A 42 10.52 8.79 1.33
C TRP A 42 9.43 9.68 0.77
N TYR A 43 8.26 9.12 0.49
CA TYR A 43 7.09 9.87 0.05
C TYR A 43 6.67 10.94 1.06
N SER A 44 6.67 10.57 2.34
CA SER A 44 6.20 11.43 3.43
C SER A 44 7.09 12.63 3.76
N LYS A 45 8.36 12.63 3.32
CA LYS A 45 9.31 13.73 3.59
C LYS A 45 9.00 15.01 2.79
N GLU A 46 8.26 14.91 1.70
CA GLU A 46 7.88 16.03 0.83
C GLU A 46 6.51 16.63 1.21
N ASN A 47 6.14 16.60 2.50
CA ASN A 47 4.82 16.98 3.04
C ASN A 47 3.62 16.25 2.39
N GLN A 48 3.86 15.11 1.74
CA GLN A 48 2.80 14.26 1.20
C GLN A 48 2.40 13.19 2.20
N THR A 49 1.15 12.74 2.15
CA THR A 49 0.64 11.72 3.06
C THR A 49 0.59 10.35 2.38
N ALA A 50 1.05 9.33 3.09
CA ALA A 50 0.98 7.94 2.68
C ALA A 50 0.06 7.18 3.65
N LEU A 51 -0.80 6.30 3.12
CA LEU A 51 -1.57 5.35 3.92
C LEU A 51 -1.01 3.95 3.74
N TYR A 52 -0.62 3.32 4.84
CA TYR A 52 -0.22 1.92 4.90
C TYR A 52 -1.38 1.09 5.47
N VAL A 53 -1.99 0.26 4.64
CA VAL A 53 -3.03 -0.68 5.01
C VAL A 53 -2.38 -2.03 5.27
N SER A 54 -2.60 -2.58 6.46
CA SER A 54 -2.18 -3.95 6.79
C SER A 54 -3.35 -4.84 7.15
N GLY A 55 -3.38 -6.04 6.58
CA GLY A 55 -4.38 -7.06 6.91
C GLY A 55 -3.93 -8.07 7.96
N GLU A 56 -2.62 -8.22 8.20
CA GLU A 56 -2.06 -9.23 9.13
C GLU A 56 -1.38 -8.61 10.36
N GLU A 57 -0.61 -7.54 10.18
CA GLU A 57 0.29 -7.03 11.22
C GLU A 57 -0.41 -6.02 12.13
N ASN A 58 -0.14 -6.11 13.43
CA ASN A 58 -0.61 -5.12 14.38
C ASN A 58 0.14 -3.78 14.18
N ILE A 59 -0.55 -2.67 14.37
CA ILE A 59 -0.02 -1.30 14.34
C ILE A 59 1.28 -1.17 15.15
N TYR A 60 1.40 -1.82 16.31
CA TYR A 60 2.63 -1.78 17.13
C TYR A 60 3.84 -2.39 16.43
N GLN A 61 3.67 -3.49 15.69
CA GLN A 61 4.76 -4.16 14.98
C GLN A 61 5.23 -3.33 13.77
N ILE A 62 4.27 -2.77 13.04
CA ILE A 62 4.55 -1.85 11.92
C ILE A 62 5.26 -0.59 12.45
N SER A 63 4.79 -0.05 13.58
CA SER A 63 5.40 1.12 14.23
C SER A 63 6.82 0.84 14.70
N ASP A 64 7.10 -0.32 15.28
CA ASP A 64 8.46 -0.67 15.71
C ASP A 64 9.42 -0.83 14.51
N ARG A 65 8.96 -1.46 13.42
CA ARG A 65 9.69 -1.50 12.15
C ARG A 65 9.98 -0.09 11.62
N ALA A 66 8.97 0.78 11.63
CA ALA A 66 9.11 2.16 11.20
C ALA A 66 10.15 2.93 12.04
N LYS A 67 10.15 2.72 13.37
CA LYS A 67 11.16 3.31 14.27
C LYS A 67 12.58 2.83 13.94
N ARG A 68 12.77 1.54 13.65
CA ARG A 68 14.09 0.99 13.25
C ARG A 68 14.60 1.59 11.94
N LEU A 69 13.68 1.88 11.02
CA LEU A 69 13.97 2.60 9.77
C LEU A 69 14.14 4.12 9.97
N ASN A 70 14.11 4.60 11.22
CA ASN A 70 14.19 6.01 11.61
C ASN A 70 13.10 6.86 10.95
N ILE A 71 11.93 6.26 10.71
CA ILE A 71 10.74 6.94 10.19
C ILE A 71 10.12 7.74 11.33
N LYS A 72 10.33 9.05 11.32
CA LYS A 72 9.82 9.99 12.33
C LYS A 72 8.53 10.70 11.89
N ASN A 73 7.91 10.24 10.81
CA ASN A 73 7.05 11.08 10.01
C ASN A 73 5.57 10.94 10.38
N GLU A 74 4.94 12.04 10.82
CA GLU A 74 3.50 12.13 11.12
C GLU A 74 2.61 11.91 9.88
N ASN A 75 3.22 11.98 8.70
CA ASN A 75 2.53 11.87 7.41
C ASN A 75 2.39 10.43 6.89
N VAL A 76 2.87 9.42 7.62
CA VAL A 76 2.58 8.00 7.34
C VAL A 76 1.48 7.52 8.26
N ARG A 77 0.29 7.32 7.70
CA ARG A 77 -0.88 6.79 8.41
C ARG A 77 -0.90 5.28 8.31
N ILE A 78 -1.27 4.61 9.39
CA ILE A 78 -1.42 3.15 9.42
C ILE A 78 -2.89 2.84 9.64
N PHE A 79 -3.44 1.96 8.81
CA PHE A 79 -4.79 1.43 8.93
C PHE A 79 -4.72 -0.10 8.95
N ASN A 80 -5.43 -0.72 9.88
CA ASN A 80 -5.50 -2.17 9.98
C ASN A 80 -6.94 -2.60 9.72
N SER A 81 -7.13 -3.36 8.65
CA SER A 81 -8.39 -4.01 8.31
C SER A 81 -8.09 -5.12 7.31
N ASN A 82 -8.85 -6.20 7.39
CA ASN A 82 -8.83 -7.31 6.44
C ASN A 82 -10.11 -7.38 5.59
N ASP A 83 -11.10 -6.54 5.89
CA ASP A 83 -12.34 -6.40 5.13
C ASP A 83 -12.13 -5.39 3.99
N PHE A 84 -12.26 -5.85 2.75
CA PHE A 84 -12.04 -5.01 1.58
C PHE A 84 -13.02 -3.85 1.48
N GLU A 85 -14.27 -4.04 1.89
CA GLU A 85 -15.29 -3.01 1.84
C GLU A 85 -14.97 -1.86 2.82
N ASP A 86 -14.47 -2.20 4.00
CA ASP A 86 -14.00 -1.24 5.01
C ASP A 86 -12.74 -0.50 4.55
N ILE A 87 -11.79 -1.23 3.95
CA ILE A 87 -10.60 -0.63 3.32
C ILE A 87 -11.05 0.36 2.24
N LEU A 88 -11.89 -0.05 1.30
CA LEU A 88 -12.33 0.81 0.20
C LEU A 88 -13.05 2.06 0.71
N ALA A 89 -13.96 1.91 1.67
CA ALA A 89 -14.65 3.05 2.29
C ALA A 89 -13.68 4.04 2.97
N THR A 90 -12.60 3.52 3.57
CA THR A 90 -11.53 4.33 4.15
C THR A 90 -10.72 5.05 3.07
N LEU A 91 -10.35 4.35 1.99
CA LEU A 91 -9.59 4.91 0.86
C LEU A 91 -10.32 6.07 0.17
N GLU A 92 -11.66 6.04 0.11
CA GLU A 92 -12.48 7.09 -0.48
C GLU A 92 -12.48 8.40 0.33
N LYS A 93 -12.31 8.30 1.66
CA LYS A 93 -12.29 9.46 2.57
C LYS A 93 -10.88 9.95 2.87
N GLU A 94 -9.87 9.13 2.62
CA GLU A 94 -8.47 9.46 2.85
C GLU A 94 -7.94 10.44 1.79
N ASN A 95 -7.06 11.36 2.19
CA ASN A 95 -6.41 12.34 1.31
C ASN A 95 -4.97 11.93 0.92
N SER A 96 -4.44 10.85 1.48
CA SER A 96 -3.16 10.25 1.06
C SER A 96 -3.10 9.99 -0.45
N SER A 97 -2.04 10.47 -1.07
CA SER A 97 -1.77 10.33 -2.50
C SER A 97 -0.99 9.06 -2.84
N LEU A 98 -0.37 8.43 -1.83
CA LEU A 98 0.21 7.09 -1.89
C LEU A 98 -0.55 6.14 -0.95
N ILE A 99 -1.00 5.02 -1.48
CA ILE A 99 -1.62 3.92 -0.73
C ILE A 99 -0.75 2.68 -0.88
N ILE A 100 -0.47 2.01 0.23
CA ILE A 100 0.23 0.72 0.26
C ILE A 100 -0.70 -0.29 0.92
N ILE A 101 -0.82 -1.48 0.33
CA ILE A 101 -1.59 -2.59 0.87
C ILE A 101 -0.67 -3.78 1.08
N ASP A 102 -0.49 -4.19 2.35
CA ASP A 102 0.39 -5.28 2.78
C ASP A 102 -0.34 -6.26 3.70
N SER A 103 -0.83 -7.40 3.20
CA SER A 103 -0.79 -7.87 1.81
C SER A 103 -2.19 -8.21 1.30
N ILE A 104 -2.36 -8.26 -0.01
CA ILE A 104 -3.66 -8.54 -0.64
C ILE A 104 -4.14 -9.97 -0.36
N SER A 105 -3.24 -10.90 -0.05
CA SER A 105 -3.55 -12.32 0.18
C SER A 105 -4.45 -12.56 1.39
N VAL A 106 -4.46 -11.64 2.36
CA VAL A 106 -5.28 -11.77 3.57
C VAL A 106 -6.53 -10.91 3.59
N ILE A 107 -6.71 -10.09 2.55
CA ILE A 107 -7.90 -9.27 2.41
C ILE A 107 -9.01 -10.15 1.82
N TYR A 108 -10.22 -9.99 2.32
CA TYR A 108 -11.42 -10.63 1.81
C TYR A 108 -12.49 -9.61 1.46
N SER A 109 -13.26 -9.91 0.43
CA SER A 109 -14.50 -9.22 0.10
C SER A 109 -15.68 -10.15 0.32
N ASN A 110 -16.72 -9.64 0.99
CA ASN A 110 -17.97 -10.37 1.17
C ASN A 110 -18.77 -10.49 -0.15
N VAL A 111 -18.46 -9.67 -1.16
CA VAL A 111 -19.15 -9.64 -2.46
C VAL A 111 -18.87 -10.90 -3.28
N ILE A 112 -17.63 -11.41 -3.25
CA ILE A 112 -17.21 -12.58 -4.04
C ILE A 112 -17.57 -13.90 -3.32
N GLY A 113 -17.85 -13.87 -2.01
CA GLY A 113 -18.29 -15.05 -1.24
C GLY A 113 -17.30 -16.22 -1.21
N THR A 114 -16.04 -16.00 -1.58
CA THR A 114 -14.96 -17.01 -1.59
C THR A 114 -13.94 -16.74 -0.49
N THR A 115 -13.13 -17.75 -0.14
CA THR A 115 -12.09 -17.62 0.89
C THR A 115 -11.05 -16.54 0.54
N SER A 116 -10.57 -15.82 1.56
CA SER A 116 -9.47 -14.85 1.46
C SER A 116 -8.27 -15.44 0.72
N GLY A 117 -7.61 -14.63 -0.12
CA GLY A 117 -6.44 -15.07 -0.89
C GLY A 117 -6.74 -16.01 -2.06
N SER A 118 -8.00 -16.36 -2.32
CA SER A 118 -8.35 -17.06 -3.56
C SER A 118 -8.05 -16.20 -4.78
N ILE A 119 -7.77 -16.84 -5.92
CA ILE A 119 -7.48 -16.13 -7.18
C ILE A 119 -8.62 -15.16 -7.54
N ASN A 120 -9.87 -15.56 -7.28
CA ASN A 120 -11.04 -14.72 -7.56
C ASN A 120 -11.11 -13.49 -6.64
N GLN A 121 -10.81 -13.65 -5.34
CA GLN A 121 -10.70 -12.50 -4.42
C GLN A 121 -9.61 -11.54 -4.87
N ILE A 122 -8.40 -12.04 -5.09
CA ILE A 122 -7.24 -11.21 -5.47
C ILE A 122 -7.52 -10.45 -6.77
N ARG A 123 -8.10 -11.14 -7.78
CA ARG A 123 -8.45 -10.51 -9.05
C ARG A 123 -9.48 -9.39 -8.85
N TYR A 124 -10.57 -9.67 -8.15
CA TYR A 124 -11.62 -8.69 -7.89
C TYR A 124 -11.10 -7.44 -7.15
N ILE A 125 -10.33 -7.66 -6.08
CA ILE A 125 -9.74 -6.59 -5.28
C ILE A 125 -8.78 -5.75 -6.14
N THR A 126 -7.91 -6.42 -6.91
CA THR A 126 -6.94 -5.73 -7.78
C THR A 126 -7.62 -4.89 -8.87
N GLU A 127 -8.66 -5.43 -9.51
CA GLU A 127 -9.45 -4.71 -10.52
C GLU A 127 -10.13 -3.47 -9.91
N THR A 128 -10.77 -3.64 -8.76
CA THR A 128 -11.43 -2.53 -8.05
C THR A 128 -10.43 -1.46 -7.64
N LEU A 129 -9.25 -1.84 -7.13
CA LEU A 129 -8.19 -0.91 -6.75
C LEU A 129 -7.54 -0.21 -7.95
N MET A 130 -7.47 -0.87 -9.10
CA MET A 130 -7.00 -0.26 -10.36
C MET A 130 -7.97 0.82 -10.84
N GLU A 131 -9.28 0.57 -10.76
CA GLU A 131 -10.29 1.57 -11.09
C GLU A 131 -10.24 2.74 -10.10
N PHE A 132 -10.15 2.44 -8.81
CA PHE A 132 -9.98 3.43 -7.75
C PHE A 132 -8.76 4.33 -7.98
N SER A 133 -7.58 3.75 -8.28
CA SER A 133 -6.34 4.49 -8.48
C SER A 133 -6.45 5.43 -9.68
N LYS A 134 -6.95 4.96 -10.82
CA LYS A 134 -7.15 5.76 -12.04
C LYS A 134 -8.10 6.93 -11.82
N ARG A 135 -9.22 6.70 -11.12
CA ARG A 135 -10.25 7.70 -10.85
C ARG A 135 -9.77 8.77 -9.88
N THR A 136 -9.09 8.38 -8.81
CA THR A 136 -8.64 9.30 -7.75
C THR A 136 -7.27 9.89 -8.00
N LYS A 137 -6.54 9.40 -9.00
CA LYS A 137 -5.13 9.74 -9.28
C LYS A 137 -4.18 9.41 -8.13
N LYS A 138 -4.59 8.57 -7.17
CA LYS A 138 -3.73 8.06 -6.10
C LYS A 138 -2.87 6.91 -6.62
N SER A 139 -1.61 6.87 -6.23
CA SER A 139 -0.73 5.74 -6.53
C SER A 139 -0.98 4.63 -5.51
N VAL A 140 -1.17 3.40 -5.97
CA VAL A 140 -1.39 2.22 -5.13
C VAL A 140 -0.25 1.24 -5.31
N ILE A 141 0.33 0.77 -4.21
CA ILE A 141 1.30 -0.33 -4.18
C ILE A 141 0.64 -1.53 -3.51
N LEU A 142 0.65 -2.68 -4.19
CA LEU A 142 0.16 -3.95 -3.68
C LEU A 142 1.33 -4.87 -3.36
N ILE A 143 1.26 -5.54 -2.22
CA ILE A 143 2.12 -6.66 -1.84
C ILE A 143 1.31 -7.95 -1.82
#